data_AF-A0A2D8UJ09-F1
#
_entry.id   AF-A0A2D8UJ09-F1
#
_cell.length_a   1.000
_cell.length_b   1.000
_cell.length_c   1.000
_cell.angle_alpha   90.00
_cell.angle_beta   90.00
_cell.angle_gamma   90.00
#
_symmetry.space_group_name_H-M   'P 1'
#
loop_
_entity.id
_entity.type
_entity.pdbx_description
1 polymer ?
#
loop_
_entity_poly.entity_id
_entity_poly.type
_entity_poly.pdbx_seq_one_letter_code
_entity_poly.pdbx_strand_id
1 'polypeptide(L)'
;DGTFTHTAVDGTQLTFDANTVSYTNNNDGSYTFTNDNGESLTVDIINEVATDIQNQGDVYNEIINLLEANSDVLVDNGDGTFTHTAVDGTQLTFDANTVSYTNNNDGTYTFTNDNGESLTVDIINEVATDIQNQGDVYTEIINLLESNSDVLVDNGDGTFTHTAVDGTQLTFDANTVSYTNNNDGTYTFTNDNGESLTVDIINEVATDIQNQGDVYTEIINLLESNSDVLVDNGDGTFTHTTVDGTEVTFDTNTTTFIYNDNGTYTFTNENGDTLTLEYLANNGITKNEDTFQLGGDLIQPTTITTTATNTLAIEGLQEGESPGNDIVVMDAQGILKKVKAAMPKFFYMPSILVPTSPDQVPAGETYGEIDLYQKYQEQFGGTGSVPLVTNSSNAGNTLPVLPATELNYYVTWYDTSVFSDVSISDTGVLNYSVDGSSEVTESSFMNIVFEVK
;
A
#
# COMPACT_ATOMS: atom_id res chain seq x y z
N ASP A 1 -108.92 72.53 -8.45
CA ASP A 1 -109.22 71.10 -8.58
C ASP A 1 -107.95 70.36 -8.18
N GLY A 2 -108.00 69.44 -7.23
CA GLY A 2 -106.81 68.84 -6.62
C GLY A 2 -106.03 67.90 -7.54
N THR A 3 -106.12 68.07 -8.87
CA THR A 3 -105.62 67.13 -9.86
C THR A 3 -104.19 67.44 -10.30
N PHE A 4 -103.28 66.49 -10.10
CA PHE A 4 -101.88 66.55 -10.56
C PHE A 4 -101.66 65.54 -11.68
N THR A 5 -100.99 65.94 -12.75
CA THR A 5 -100.62 65.03 -13.84
C THR A 5 -99.12 64.84 -13.84
N HIS A 6 -98.65 63.62 -13.56
CA HIS A 6 -97.25 63.23 -13.72
C HIS A 6 -97.06 62.64 -15.12
N THR A 7 -96.01 63.05 -15.82
CA THR A 7 -95.59 62.44 -17.08
C THR A 7 -94.30 61.69 -16.80
N ALA A 8 -94.32 60.37 -16.94
CA ALA A 8 -93.14 59.53 -16.82
C ALA A 8 -92.13 59.83 -17.94
N VAL A 9 -90.88 59.43 -17.76
CA VAL A 9 -89.76 59.67 -18.70
C VAL A 9 -90.02 59.05 -20.09
N ASP A 10 -90.85 58.01 -20.18
CA ASP A 10 -91.30 57.37 -21.42
C ASP A 10 -92.50 58.07 -22.10
N GLY A 11 -92.98 59.18 -21.53
CA GLY A 11 -94.09 59.98 -22.04
C GLY A 11 -95.48 59.59 -21.50
N THR A 12 -95.56 58.61 -20.60
CA THR A 12 -96.85 58.15 -20.04
C THR A 12 -97.41 59.19 -19.06
N GLN A 13 -98.63 59.68 -19.28
CA GLN A 13 -99.30 60.61 -18.35
C GLN A 13 -100.26 59.90 -17.41
N LEU A 14 -100.11 60.13 -16.11
CA LEU A 14 -101.05 59.73 -15.08
C LEU A 14 -101.59 60.96 -14.33
N THR A 15 -102.90 61.08 -14.23
CA THR A 15 -103.59 62.16 -13.49
C THR A 15 -104.15 61.63 -12.18
N PHE A 16 -103.82 62.28 -11.07
CA PHE A 16 -104.25 61.94 -9.71
C PHE A 16 -105.03 63.08 -9.09
N ASP A 17 -106.15 62.81 -8.39
CA ASP A 17 -106.80 63.78 -7.50
C ASP A 17 -106.25 63.62 -6.07
N ALA A 18 -105.50 64.62 -5.61
CA ALA A 18 -104.82 64.67 -4.32
C ALA A 18 -105.74 64.53 -3.10
N ASN A 19 -107.06 64.66 -3.27
CA ASN A 19 -108.01 64.45 -2.19
C ASN A 19 -108.37 62.96 -1.96
N THR A 20 -107.87 62.06 -2.82
CA THR A 20 -108.29 60.65 -2.92
C THR A 20 -107.12 59.68 -3.12
N VAL A 21 -105.91 60.08 -2.75
CA VAL A 21 -104.69 59.27 -2.94
C VAL A 21 -104.12 58.86 -1.60
N SER A 22 -103.79 57.58 -1.45
CA SER A 22 -102.99 57.05 -0.35
C SER A 22 -101.54 56.83 -0.81
N TYR A 23 -100.57 56.98 0.09
CA TYR A 23 -99.16 56.69 -0.23
C TYR A 23 -98.56 55.70 0.77
N THR A 24 -97.61 54.90 0.29
CA THR A 24 -96.79 53.98 1.10
C THR A 24 -95.32 54.29 0.88
N ASN A 25 -94.55 54.46 1.96
CA ASN A 25 -93.09 54.49 1.90
C ASN A 25 -92.58 53.05 1.94
N ASN A 26 -91.82 52.65 0.92
CA ASN A 26 -91.35 51.28 0.77
C ASN A 26 -90.06 50.99 1.57
N ASN A 27 -89.53 51.98 2.29
CA ASN A 27 -88.29 51.93 3.10
C ASN A 27 -87.00 51.62 2.32
N ASP A 28 -87.05 51.70 1.00
CA ASP A 28 -85.91 51.56 0.08
C ASP A 28 -85.62 52.85 -0.70
N GLY A 29 -86.31 53.95 -0.36
CA GLY A 29 -86.22 55.23 -1.06
C GLY A 29 -87.28 55.45 -2.14
N SER A 30 -88.12 54.45 -2.42
CA SER A 30 -89.26 54.58 -3.32
C SER A 30 -90.59 54.81 -2.56
N TYR A 31 -91.52 55.50 -3.23
CA TYR A 31 -92.85 55.79 -2.71
C TYR A 31 -93.91 55.34 -3.71
N THR A 32 -94.90 54.59 -3.24
CA THR A 32 -96.03 54.14 -4.06
C THR A 32 -97.29 54.92 -3.73
N PHE A 33 -97.83 55.63 -4.70
CA PHE A 33 -99.09 56.38 -4.61
C PHE A 33 -100.21 55.57 -5.26
N THR A 34 -101.35 55.40 -4.58
CA THR A 34 -102.50 54.63 -5.08
C THR A 34 -103.77 55.48 -5.04
N ASN A 35 -104.49 55.55 -6.16
CA ASN A 35 -105.76 56.27 -6.26
C ASN A 35 -106.95 55.43 -5.77
N ASP A 36 -108.12 56.06 -5.61
CA ASP A 36 -109.37 55.41 -5.20
C ASP A 36 -109.87 54.31 -6.16
N ASN A 37 -109.37 54.25 -7.39
CA ASN A 37 -109.67 53.19 -8.36
C ASN A 37 -108.70 51.99 -8.25
N GLY A 38 -107.70 52.05 -7.36
CA GLY A 38 -106.71 50.99 -7.14
C GLY A 38 -105.52 51.02 -8.10
N GLU A 39 -105.36 52.07 -8.92
CA GLU A 39 -104.19 52.23 -9.78
C GLU A 39 -103.04 52.84 -8.98
N SER A 40 -101.83 52.31 -9.17
CA SER A 40 -100.64 52.72 -8.42
C SER A 40 -99.52 53.26 -9.30
N LEU A 41 -98.82 54.28 -8.82
CA LEU A 41 -97.55 54.77 -9.37
C LEU A 41 -96.48 54.69 -8.31
N THR A 42 -95.37 54.02 -8.63
CA THR A 42 -94.18 53.99 -7.78
C THR A 42 -93.16 54.98 -8.33
N VAL A 43 -92.77 55.92 -7.49
CA VAL A 43 -91.70 56.88 -7.77
C VAL A 43 -90.49 56.45 -6.95
N ASP A 44 -89.43 56.03 -7.64
CA ASP A 44 -88.17 55.69 -7.02
C ASP A 44 -87.28 56.91 -7.01
N ILE A 45 -87.31 57.65 -5.89
CA ILE A 45 -86.58 58.90 -5.75
C ILE A 45 -85.07 58.67 -5.89
N ILE A 46 -84.56 57.54 -5.38
CA ILE A 46 -83.12 57.25 -5.40
C ILE A 46 -82.68 56.97 -6.83
N ASN A 47 -83.38 56.10 -7.56
CA ASN A 47 -83.04 55.82 -8.95
C ASN A 47 -83.31 57.00 -9.87
N GLU A 48 -84.35 57.81 -9.64
CA GLU A 48 -84.58 59.03 -10.42
C GLU A 48 -83.45 60.04 -10.23
N VAL A 49 -83.03 60.30 -8.98
CA VAL A 49 -81.89 61.19 -8.71
C VAL A 49 -80.60 60.62 -9.31
N ALA A 50 -80.35 59.32 -9.19
CA ALA A 50 -79.18 58.68 -9.79
C ALA A 50 -79.19 58.78 -11.32
N THR A 51 -80.37 58.63 -11.94
CA THR A 51 -80.56 58.75 -13.39
C THR A 51 -80.39 60.19 -13.86
N ASP A 52 -80.91 61.15 -13.11
CA ASP A 52 -80.75 62.58 -13.38
C ASP A 52 -79.27 62.98 -13.31
N ILE A 53 -78.53 62.48 -12.30
CA ILE A 53 -77.08 62.66 -12.19
C ILE A 53 -76.35 62.03 -13.40
N GLN A 54 -76.69 60.80 -13.79
CA GLN A 54 -76.02 60.09 -14.90
C GLN A 54 -76.29 60.72 -16.28
N ASN A 55 -77.50 61.22 -16.49
CA ASN A 55 -77.95 61.75 -17.78
C ASN A 55 -77.80 63.27 -17.90
N GLN A 56 -77.12 63.92 -16.96
CA GLN A 56 -76.88 65.36 -16.97
C GLN A 56 -78.19 66.20 -16.86
N GLY A 57 -79.11 65.75 -16.01
CA GLY A 57 -80.36 66.43 -15.70
C GLY A 57 -80.21 67.61 -14.72
N ASP A 58 -81.31 68.03 -14.10
CA ASP A 58 -81.35 69.25 -13.30
C ASP A 58 -80.47 69.16 -12.03
N VAL A 59 -80.44 68.00 -11.37
CA VAL A 59 -79.59 67.73 -10.20
C VAL A 59 -78.13 67.67 -10.60
N TYR A 60 -77.79 67.09 -11.76
CA TYR A 60 -76.42 67.17 -12.30
C TYR A 60 -76.00 68.62 -12.53
N ASN A 61 -76.86 69.42 -13.17
CA ASN A 61 -76.58 70.83 -13.43
C ASN A 61 -76.44 71.63 -12.13
N GLU A 62 -77.24 71.35 -11.10
CA GLU A 62 -77.11 72.01 -9.79
C GLU A 62 -75.82 71.60 -9.06
N ILE A 63 -75.43 70.32 -9.14
CA ILE A 63 -74.14 69.83 -8.63
C ILE A 63 -72.98 70.50 -9.37
N ILE A 64 -73.04 70.59 -10.70
CA ILE A 64 -72.03 71.28 -11.51
C ILE A 64 -71.98 72.76 -11.16
N ASN A 65 -73.11 73.46 -11.08
CA ASN A 65 -73.14 74.87 -10.68
C ASN A 65 -72.58 75.09 -9.26
N LEU A 66 -72.82 74.17 -8.33
CA LEU A 66 -72.23 74.20 -6.99
C LEU A 66 -70.72 73.96 -7.02
N LEU A 67 -70.24 73.05 -7.87
CA LEU A 67 -68.81 72.79 -8.05
C LEU A 67 -68.11 73.97 -8.73
N GLU A 68 -68.71 74.54 -9.77
CA GLU A 68 -68.21 75.73 -10.48
C GLU A 68 -68.23 76.97 -9.58
N ALA A 69 -69.27 77.17 -8.76
CA ALA A 69 -69.32 78.28 -7.81
C ALA A 69 -68.30 78.17 -6.67
N ASN A 70 -67.78 76.97 -6.39
CA ASN A 70 -66.73 76.70 -5.39
C ASN A 70 -65.38 76.35 -6.02
N SER A 71 -65.22 76.58 -7.33
CA SER A 71 -63.97 76.37 -8.06
C SER A 71 -63.47 77.68 -8.63
N ASP A 72 -62.17 77.74 -8.86
CA ASP A 72 -61.55 78.80 -9.63
C ASP A 72 -62.01 78.72 -11.10
N VAL A 73 -62.21 79.88 -11.73
CA VAL A 73 -62.63 80.00 -13.14
C VAL A 73 -61.52 80.66 -13.96
N LEU A 74 -61.10 80.03 -15.05
CA LEU A 74 -60.14 80.59 -16.01
C LEU A 74 -60.83 80.93 -17.33
N VAL A 75 -60.80 82.20 -17.74
CA VAL A 75 -61.40 82.69 -19.00
C VAL A 75 -60.31 83.15 -19.96
N ASP A 76 -60.36 82.65 -21.20
CA ASP A 76 -59.58 83.18 -22.32
C ASP A 76 -60.29 84.43 -22.89
N ASN A 77 -59.60 85.57 -22.91
CA ASN A 77 -60.16 86.83 -23.40
C ASN A 77 -60.09 86.96 -24.93
N GLY A 78 -59.52 85.98 -25.64
CA GLY A 78 -59.44 85.93 -27.10
C GLY A 78 -58.41 86.89 -27.70
N ASP A 79 -57.60 87.56 -26.87
CA ASP A 79 -56.52 88.46 -27.26
C ASP A 79 -55.12 87.99 -26.77
N GLY A 80 -55.03 86.77 -26.22
CA GLY A 80 -53.80 86.18 -25.69
C GLY A 80 -53.60 86.40 -24.17
N THR A 81 -54.55 87.06 -23.51
CA THR A 81 -54.60 87.17 -22.04
C THR A 81 -55.62 86.20 -21.44
N PHE A 82 -55.34 85.71 -20.22
CA PHE A 82 -56.25 84.88 -19.44
C PHE A 82 -56.63 85.58 -18.13
N THR A 83 -57.89 85.45 -17.73
CA THR A 83 -58.38 85.93 -16.44
C THR A 83 -58.73 84.74 -15.55
N HIS A 84 -57.97 84.58 -14.46
CA HIS A 84 -58.30 83.68 -13.36
C HIS A 84 -59.19 84.42 -12.36
N THR A 85 -60.30 83.81 -11.97
CA THR A 85 -61.18 84.27 -10.88
C THR A 85 -61.14 83.21 -9.79
N ALA A 86 -60.58 83.56 -8.64
CA ALA A 86 -60.54 82.67 -7.48
C ALA A 86 -61.93 82.52 -6.85
N VAL A 87 -62.12 81.45 -6.05
CA VAL A 87 -63.38 81.17 -5.32
C VAL A 87 -63.87 82.36 -4.47
N ASP A 88 -62.98 83.21 -3.95
CA ASP A 88 -63.34 84.38 -3.15
C ASP A 88 -63.73 85.63 -3.97
N GLY A 89 -63.73 85.51 -5.31
CA GLY A 89 -64.06 86.57 -6.26
C GLY A 89 -62.86 87.43 -6.69
N THR A 90 -61.66 87.14 -6.21
CA THR A 90 -60.43 87.84 -6.64
C THR A 90 -60.10 87.51 -8.09
N GLN A 91 -59.90 88.52 -8.93
CA GLN A 91 -59.52 88.33 -10.33
C GLN A 91 -58.06 88.71 -10.59
N LEU A 92 -57.33 87.84 -11.28
CA LEU A 92 -55.98 88.04 -11.79
C LEU A 92 -55.96 87.85 -13.30
N THR A 93 -55.59 88.90 -14.05
CA THR A 93 -55.38 88.82 -15.50
C THR A 93 -53.88 88.75 -15.78
N PHE A 94 -53.45 87.75 -16.55
CA PHE A 94 -52.06 87.58 -16.97
C PHE A 94 -51.96 87.33 -18.48
N ASP A 95 -50.87 87.81 -19.09
CA ASP A 95 -50.57 87.65 -20.51
C ASP A 95 -49.76 86.36 -20.71
N ALA A 96 -50.29 85.43 -21.50
CA ALA A 96 -49.65 84.14 -21.74
C ALA A 96 -48.55 84.22 -22.82
N ASN A 97 -48.41 85.34 -23.53
CA ASN A 97 -47.45 85.47 -24.63
C ASN A 97 -46.01 85.76 -24.18
N THR A 98 -45.79 85.92 -22.88
CA THR A 98 -44.51 86.41 -22.37
C THR A 98 -43.92 85.61 -21.23
N VAL A 99 -44.50 84.46 -20.92
CA VAL A 99 -43.93 83.48 -19.99
C VAL A 99 -42.82 82.69 -20.69
N SER A 100 -41.63 82.71 -20.10
CA SER A 100 -40.54 81.81 -20.47
C SER A 100 -40.52 80.62 -19.52
N TYR A 101 -40.21 79.42 -20.03
CA TYR A 101 -40.00 78.25 -19.20
C TYR A 101 -38.55 77.77 -19.31
N THR A 102 -38.01 77.29 -18.20
CA THR A 102 -36.72 76.61 -18.14
C THR A 102 -36.96 75.19 -17.62
N ASN A 103 -36.55 74.19 -18.40
CA ASN A 103 -36.37 72.84 -17.88
C ASN A 103 -35.04 72.81 -17.12
N ASN A 104 -35.08 72.56 -15.82
CA ASN A 104 -33.90 72.57 -14.96
C ASN A 104 -33.08 71.27 -15.08
N ASN A 105 -33.53 70.33 -15.93
CA ASN A 105 -32.93 69.01 -16.18
C ASN A 105 -32.82 68.11 -14.94
N ASP A 106 -33.51 68.46 -13.85
CA ASP A 106 -33.61 67.69 -12.62
C ASP A 106 -35.05 67.23 -12.32
N GLY A 107 -35.97 67.42 -13.27
CA GLY A 107 -37.39 67.10 -13.12
C GLY A 107 -38.26 68.26 -12.66
N THR A 108 -37.66 69.40 -12.34
CA THR A 108 -38.37 70.64 -12.04
C THR A 108 -38.45 71.56 -13.26
N TYR A 109 -39.53 72.32 -13.34
CA TYR A 109 -39.77 73.30 -14.40
C TYR A 109 -40.03 74.66 -13.76
N THR A 110 -39.24 75.66 -14.13
CA THR A 110 -39.42 77.03 -13.66
C THR A 110 -40.06 77.86 -14.76
N PHE A 111 -41.23 78.43 -14.47
CA PHE A 111 -41.96 79.36 -15.32
C PHE A 111 -41.75 80.78 -14.78
N THR A 112 -41.23 81.68 -15.61
CA THR A 112 -40.94 83.07 -15.25
C THR A 112 -41.79 84.02 -16.09
N ASN A 113 -42.54 84.90 -15.43
CA ASN A 113 -43.32 85.94 -16.09
C ASN A 113 -42.47 87.18 -16.45
N ASP A 114 -43.05 88.12 -17.20
CA ASP A 114 -42.40 89.37 -17.61
C ASP A 114 -41.95 90.29 -16.47
N ASN A 115 -42.55 90.14 -15.29
CA ASN A 115 -42.17 90.90 -14.10
C ASN A 115 -40.98 90.27 -13.36
N GLY A 116 -40.46 89.12 -13.85
CA GLY A 116 -39.35 88.37 -13.26
C GLY A 116 -39.77 87.46 -12.10
N GLU A 117 -41.06 87.31 -11.82
CA GLU A 117 -41.57 86.38 -10.81
C GLU A 117 -41.57 84.97 -11.38
N SER A 118 -41.16 83.99 -10.56
CA SER A 118 -41.01 82.61 -11.01
C SER A 118 -41.79 81.64 -10.14
N LEU A 119 -42.47 80.68 -10.79
CA LEU A 119 -43.07 79.51 -10.18
C LEU A 119 -42.25 78.28 -10.59
N THR A 120 -41.80 77.48 -9.63
CA THR A 120 -41.15 76.20 -9.93
C THR A 120 -42.10 75.06 -9.59
N VAL A 121 -42.41 74.24 -10.57
CA VAL A 121 -43.20 73.02 -10.43
C VAL A 121 -42.25 71.84 -10.39
N ASP A 122 -42.35 71.03 -9.35
CA ASP A 122 -41.52 69.84 -9.16
C ASP A 122 -42.35 68.59 -9.44
N ILE A 123 -42.36 68.20 -10.71
CA ILE A 123 -43.15 67.07 -11.18
C ILE A 123 -42.69 65.77 -10.50
N ILE A 124 -41.39 65.62 -10.23
CA ILE A 124 -40.85 64.41 -9.60
C ILE A 124 -41.33 64.32 -8.16
N ASN A 125 -41.23 65.39 -7.37
CA ASN A 125 -41.69 65.37 -5.98
C ASN A 125 -43.21 65.30 -5.87
N GLU A 126 -43.97 65.93 -6.77
CA GLU A 126 -45.43 65.80 -6.79
C GLU A 126 -45.87 64.35 -7.05
N VAL A 127 -45.34 63.71 -8.10
CA VAL A 127 -45.63 62.30 -8.40
C VAL A 127 -45.15 61.39 -7.27
N ALA A 128 -43.97 61.63 -6.69
CA ALA A 128 -43.49 60.85 -5.56
C ALA A 128 -44.39 61.01 -4.31
N THR A 129 -44.91 62.20 -4.07
CA THR A 129 -45.84 62.49 -2.97
C THR A 129 -47.18 61.81 -3.20
N ASP A 130 -47.69 61.84 -4.42
CA ASP A 130 -48.92 61.14 -4.81
C ASP A 130 -48.77 59.61 -4.60
N ILE A 131 -47.64 59.04 -5.03
CA ILE A 131 -47.31 57.63 -4.79
C ILE A 131 -47.22 57.31 -3.28
N GLN A 132 -46.55 58.16 -2.49
CA GLN A 132 -46.37 57.93 -1.04
C GLN A 132 -47.68 58.05 -0.25
N ASN A 133 -48.55 58.98 -0.63
CA ASN A 133 -49.80 59.27 0.08
C ASN A 133 -51.00 58.48 -0.44
N GLN A 134 -50.78 57.54 -1.37
CA GLN A 134 -51.84 56.73 -1.96
C GLN A 134 -52.85 57.57 -2.76
N GLY A 135 -52.36 58.53 -3.54
CA GLY A 135 -53.16 59.34 -4.47
C GLY A 135 -53.56 58.59 -5.76
N ASP A 136 -53.91 59.35 -6.79
CA ASP A 136 -54.45 58.80 -8.04
C ASP A 136 -53.40 57.97 -8.80
N VAL A 137 -52.14 58.41 -8.82
CA VAL A 137 -51.02 57.69 -9.46
C VAL A 137 -50.70 56.40 -8.71
N TYR A 138 -50.73 56.40 -7.39
CA TYR A 138 -50.61 55.16 -6.59
C TYR A 138 -51.71 54.16 -6.97
N THR A 139 -52.95 54.64 -7.02
CA THR A 139 -54.13 53.82 -7.31
C THR A 139 -54.04 53.22 -8.71
N GLU A 140 -53.65 54.01 -9.70
CA GLU A 140 -53.47 53.51 -11.08
C GLU A 140 -52.32 52.51 -11.19
N ILE A 141 -51.19 52.73 -10.49
CA ILE A 141 -50.07 51.77 -10.44
C ILE A 141 -50.52 50.45 -9.80
N ILE A 142 -51.25 50.49 -8.68
CA ILE A 142 -51.77 49.28 -8.03
C ILE A 142 -52.74 48.55 -8.95
N ASN A 143 -53.69 49.25 -9.57
CA ASN A 143 -54.62 48.62 -10.52
C ASN A 143 -53.89 47.99 -11.72
N LEU A 144 -52.82 48.61 -12.22
CA LEU A 144 -51.98 48.02 -13.27
C LEU A 144 -51.24 46.77 -12.80
N LEU A 145 -50.69 46.79 -11.58
CA LEU A 145 -49.98 45.65 -11.00
C LEU A 145 -50.92 44.49 -10.72
N GLU A 146 -52.11 44.75 -10.17
CA GLU A 146 -53.12 43.73 -9.89
C GLU A 146 -53.70 43.13 -11.17
N SER A 147 -53.90 43.94 -12.22
CA SER A 147 -54.41 43.44 -13.51
C SER A 147 -53.39 42.64 -14.33
N ASN A 148 -52.09 42.76 -14.04
CA ASN A 148 -51.01 42.09 -14.77
C ASN A 148 -50.17 41.12 -13.92
N SER A 149 -50.61 40.83 -12.69
CA SER A 149 -49.95 39.86 -11.81
C SER A 149 -50.84 38.64 -11.60
N ASP A 150 -50.19 37.49 -11.42
CA ASP A 150 -50.85 36.31 -10.90
C ASP A 150 -51.32 36.56 -9.45
N VAL A 151 -52.42 35.93 -9.07
CA VAL A 151 -52.98 35.98 -7.71
C VAL A 151 -52.86 34.60 -7.07
N LEU A 152 -52.23 34.52 -5.90
CA LEU A 152 -52.18 33.31 -5.08
C LEU A 152 -53.03 33.50 -3.81
N VAL A 153 -54.07 32.69 -3.64
CA VAL A 153 -54.95 32.72 -2.47
C VAL A 153 -54.74 31.46 -1.64
N ASP A 154 -54.41 31.63 -0.36
CA ASP A 154 -54.50 30.56 0.64
C ASP A 154 -55.97 30.39 1.06
N ASN A 155 -56.52 29.20 0.85
CA ASN A 155 -57.92 28.91 1.17
C ASN A 155 -58.15 28.62 2.66
N GLY A 156 -57.08 28.61 3.48
CA GLY A 156 -57.15 28.39 4.93
C GLY A 156 -57.40 26.93 5.35
N ASP A 157 -57.41 26.00 4.40
CA ASP A 157 -57.62 24.57 4.59
C ASP A 157 -56.42 23.70 4.13
N GLY A 158 -55.29 24.34 3.78
CA GLY A 158 -54.09 23.66 3.28
C GLY A 158 -53.99 23.58 1.76
N THR A 159 -55.01 24.05 1.04
CA THR A 159 -54.98 24.20 -0.42
C THR A 159 -54.68 25.65 -0.83
N PHE A 160 -53.98 25.81 -1.95
CA PHE A 160 -53.69 27.11 -2.56
C PHE A 160 -54.35 27.20 -3.93
N THR A 161 -54.95 28.35 -4.23
CA THR A 161 -55.49 28.67 -5.56
C THR A 161 -54.59 29.70 -6.24
N HIS A 162 -53.95 29.30 -7.33
CA HIS A 162 -53.27 30.21 -8.25
C HIS A 162 -54.24 30.63 -9.35
N THR A 163 -54.35 31.94 -9.60
CA THR A 163 -55.06 32.51 -10.74
C THR A 163 -54.03 33.23 -11.62
N ALA A 164 -53.82 32.74 -12.83
CA ALA A 164 -52.96 33.38 -13.81
C ALA A 164 -53.60 34.65 -14.38
N VAL A 165 -52.78 35.55 -14.94
CA VAL A 165 -53.23 36.79 -15.61
C VAL A 165 -54.33 36.59 -16.66
N ASP A 166 -54.38 35.43 -17.33
CA ASP A 166 -55.40 35.11 -18.35
C ASP A 166 -56.72 34.58 -17.75
N GLY A 167 -56.84 34.53 -16.43
CA GLY A 167 -58.00 34.03 -15.69
C GLY A 167 -58.00 32.52 -15.46
N THR A 168 -56.97 31.79 -15.91
CA THR A 168 -56.85 30.35 -15.64
C THR A 168 -56.58 30.10 -14.17
N GLN A 169 -57.38 29.26 -13.52
CA GLN A 169 -57.20 28.86 -12.13
C GLN A 169 -56.64 27.45 -12.00
N LEU A 170 -55.67 27.29 -11.10
CA LEU A 170 -55.11 26.02 -10.66
C LEU A 170 -55.18 25.96 -9.14
N THR A 171 -55.93 25.00 -8.60
CA THR A 171 -55.94 24.70 -7.16
C THR A 171 -55.05 23.47 -6.92
N PHE A 172 -54.11 23.58 -5.97
CA PHE A 172 -53.26 22.47 -5.57
C PHE A 172 -53.21 22.35 -4.04
N ASP A 173 -53.19 21.11 -3.55
CA ASP A 173 -53.04 20.79 -2.13
C ASP A 173 -51.55 20.67 -1.80
N ALA A 174 -51.10 21.41 -0.78
CA ALA A 174 -49.71 21.37 -0.33
C ALA A 174 -49.42 20.26 0.69
N ASN A 175 -50.42 19.49 1.15
CA ASN A 175 -50.33 18.60 2.30
C ASN A 175 -50.38 17.09 2.00
N THR A 176 -50.28 16.66 0.75
CA THR A 176 -50.73 15.31 0.39
C THR A 176 -49.68 14.45 -0.29
N VAL A 177 -48.47 14.45 0.28
CA VAL A 177 -47.53 13.35 0.07
C VAL A 177 -47.64 12.41 1.26
N SER A 178 -48.31 11.27 1.07
CA SER A 178 -48.24 10.17 2.03
C SER A 178 -46.97 9.37 1.78
N TYR A 179 -46.32 8.87 2.83
CA TYR A 179 -45.21 7.92 2.70
C TYR A 179 -45.57 6.59 3.35
N THR A 180 -45.16 5.50 2.71
CA THR A 180 -45.24 4.15 3.25
C THR A 180 -43.83 3.61 3.42
N ASN A 181 -43.48 3.16 4.64
CA ASN A 181 -42.31 2.32 4.85
C ASN A 181 -42.70 0.88 4.53
N ASN A 182 -42.09 0.30 3.50
CA ASN A 182 -42.42 -1.05 3.04
C ASN A 182 -41.79 -2.15 3.91
N ASN A 183 -41.04 -1.77 4.96
CA ASN A 183 -40.32 -2.65 5.90
C ASN A 183 -39.28 -3.57 5.26
N ASP A 184 -38.92 -3.32 4.01
CA ASP A 184 -37.87 -4.01 3.25
C ASP A 184 -36.71 -3.06 2.88
N GLY A 185 -36.70 -1.84 3.41
CA GLY A 185 -35.72 -0.80 3.11
C GLY A 185 -36.13 0.15 1.99
N THR A 186 -37.30 -0.05 1.38
CA THR A 186 -37.87 0.87 0.39
C THR A 186 -38.94 1.78 1.00
N TYR A 187 -39.03 3.00 0.48
CA TYR A 187 -40.01 4.01 0.88
C TYR A 187 -40.80 4.48 -0.34
N THR A 188 -42.13 4.40 -0.27
CA THR A 188 -43.01 4.83 -1.35
C THR A 188 -43.72 6.12 -0.96
N PHE A 189 -43.45 7.20 -1.69
CA PHE A 189 -44.11 8.49 -1.57
C PHE A 189 -45.23 8.57 -2.60
N THR A 190 -46.46 8.86 -2.18
CA THR A 190 -47.62 8.93 -3.08
C THR A 190 -48.27 10.30 -2.95
N ASN A 191 -48.41 11.00 -4.07
CA ASN A 191 -49.13 12.26 -4.14
C ASN A 191 -50.65 12.05 -4.16
N ASP A 192 -51.42 13.13 -4.04
CA ASP A 192 -52.89 13.10 -4.10
C ASP A 192 -53.48 12.56 -5.40
N ASN A 193 -52.74 12.64 -6.49
CA ASN A 193 -53.17 12.11 -7.79
C ASN A 193 -52.96 10.59 -7.88
N GLY A 194 -52.45 9.96 -6.82
CA GLY A 194 -52.14 8.53 -6.76
C GLY A 194 -50.86 8.14 -7.51
N GLU A 195 -50.03 9.11 -7.89
CA GLU A 195 -48.72 8.85 -8.48
C GLU A 195 -47.71 8.58 -7.37
N SER A 196 -46.93 7.50 -7.53
CA SER A 196 -45.99 7.06 -6.51
C SER A 196 -44.54 7.09 -7.00
N LEU A 197 -43.64 7.54 -6.14
CA LEU A 197 -42.19 7.40 -6.26
C LEU A 197 -41.71 6.42 -5.19
N THR A 198 -41.02 5.34 -5.59
CA THR A 198 -40.39 4.43 -4.63
C THR A 198 -38.88 4.64 -4.63
N VAL A 199 -38.33 4.91 -3.46
CA VAL A 199 -36.90 5.06 -3.21
C VAL A 199 -36.42 3.80 -2.50
N ASP A 200 -35.40 3.15 -3.03
CA ASP A 200 -34.82 1.94 -2.46
C ASP A 200 -33.46 2.26 -1.84
N ILE A 201 -33.49 2.58 -0.55
CA ILE A 201 -32.30 3.02 0.17
C ILE A 201 -31.26 1.89 0.24
N ILE A 202 -31.69 0.63 0.37
CA ILE A 202 -30.76 -0.49 0.49
C ILE A 202 -30.04 -0.74 -0.84
N ASN A 203 -30.77 -0.78 -1.95
CA ASN A 203 -30.15 -0.98 -3.26
C ASN A 203 -29.31 0.22 -3.70
N GLU A 204 -29.72 1.45 -3.37
CA GLU A 204 -28.89 2.65 -3.62
C GLU A 204 -27.56 2.57 -2.87
N VAL A 205 -27.59 2.29 -1.56
CA VAL A 205 -26.37 2.13 -0.75
C VAL A 205 -25.53 0.94 -1.24
N ALA A 206 -26.15 -0.19 -1.58
CA ALA A 206 -25.42 -1.34 -2.11
C ALA A 206 -24.76 -1.04 -3.47
N THR A 207 -25.45 -0.27 -4.33
CA THR A 207 -24.92 0.17 -5.63
C THR A 207 -23.75 1.12 -5.44
N ASP A 208 -23.87 2.06 -4.50
CA ASP A 208 -22.78 2.97 -4.14
C ASP A 208 -21.55 2.20 -3.64
N ILE A 209 -21.75 1.24 -2.73
CA ILE A 209 -20.67 0.37 -2.24
C ILE A 209 -20.03 -0.45 -3.37
N GLN A 210 -20.81 -1.08 -4.25
CA GLN A 210 -20.30 -1.94 -5.33
C GLN A 210 -19.57 -1.16 -6.42
N ASN A 211 -20.07 0.02 -6.77
CA ASN A 211 -19.51 0.85 -7.83
C ASN A 211 -18.44 1.83 -7.33
N GLN A 212 -18.03 1.70 -6.07
CA GLN A 212 -17.00 2.54 -5.47
C GLN A 212 -17.38 4.04 -5.41
N GLY A 213 -18.63 4.32 -5.03
CA GLY A 213 -19.18 5.67 -4.82
C GLY A 213 -18.76 6.31 -3.48
N ASP A 214 -19.56 7.26 -2.99
CA ASP A 214 -19.24 8.07 -1.81
C ASP A 214 -19.20 7.23 -0.53
N VAL A 215 -20.15 6.30 -0.35
CA VAL A 215 -20.22 5.38 0.78
C VAL A 215 -19.06 4.39 0.76
N TYR A 216 -18.68 3.86 -0.41
CA TYR A 216 -17.47 3.03 -0.54
C TYR A 216 -16.22 3.80 -0.12
N THR A 217 -16.08 5.03 -0.61
CA THR A 217 -14.93 5.89 -0.32
C THR A 217 -14.84 6.19 1.17
N GLU A 218 -15.96 6.50 1.81
CA GLU A 218 -16.01 6.74 3.25
C GLU A 218 -15.69 5.48 4.06
N ILE A 219 -16.19 4.31 3.66
CA ILE A 219 -15.82 3.02 4.27
C ILE A 219 -14.32 2.75 4.15
N ILE A 220 -13.73 2.96 2.97
CA ILE A 220 -12.28 2.78 2.76
C ILE A 220 -11.48 3.75 3.62
N ASN A 221 -11.82 5.04 3.62
CA ASN A 221 -11.14 6.03 4.45
C ASN A 221 -11.20 5.67 5.94
N LEU A 222 -12.35 5.16 6.39
CA LEU A 222 -12.53 4.73 7.77
C LEU A 222 -11.69 3.48 8.09
N LEU A 223 -11.57 2.53 7.15
CA LEU A 223 -10.74 1.34 7.32
C LEU A 223 -9.25 1.69 7.30
N GLU A 224 -8.81 2.57 6.39
CA GLU A 224 -7.44 3.06 6.31
C GLU A 224 -7.05 3.87 7.56
N SER A 225 -7.96 4.70 8.08
CA SER A 225 -7.68 5.49 9.29
C SER A 225 -7.65 4.68 10.58
N ASN A 226 -8.27 3.49 10.60
CA ASN A 226 -8.38 2.64 11.79
C ASN A 226 -7.59 1.33 11.70
N SER A 227 -6.84 1.12 10.62
CA SER A 227 -5.99 -0.06 10.45
C SER A 227 -4.53 0.28 10.71
N ASP A 228 -3.81 -0.71 11.22
CA ASP A 228 -2.36 -0.68 11.23
C ASP A 228 -1.83 -0.75 9.79
N VAL A 229 -0.67 -0.15 9.56
CA VAL A 229 0.04 -0.16 8.28
C VAL A 229 1.33 -0.96 8.45
N LEU A 230 1.62 -1.84 7.49
CA LEU A 230 2.91 -2.55 7.43
C LEU A 230 3.60 -2.21 6.11
N VAL A 231 4.81 -1.65 6.20
CA VAL A 231 5.63 -1.25 5.05
C VAL A 231 6.88 -2.10 5.00
N ASP A 232 7.16 -2.68 3.83
CA ASP A 232 8.47 -3.26 3.50
C ASP A 232 9.39 -2.12 3.01
N ASN A 233 10.51 -1.92 3.71
CA ASN A 233 11.45 -0.84 3.39
C ASN A 233 12.42 -1.19 2.25
N GLY A 234 12.34 -2.42 1.71
CA GLY A 234 13.15 -2.87 0.58
C GLY A 234 14.62 -3.16 0.91
N ASP A 235 15.01 -3.03 2.18
CA ASP A 235 16.32 -3.40 2.74
C ASP A 235 16.24 -4.60 3.70
N GLY A 236 15.07 -5.26 3.75
CA GLY A 236 14.73 -6.38 4.64
C GLY A 236 14.38 -5.98 6.07
N THR A 237 14.22 -4.68 6.33
CA THR A 237 13.48 -4.18 7.49
C THR A 237 12.00 -3.95 7.12
N PHE A 238 11.12 -4.14 8.10
CA PHE A 238 9.70 -3.84 7.99
C PHE A 238 9.31 -2.85 9.07
N THR A 239 8.48 -1.86 8.72
CA THR A 239 7.93 -0.89 9.66
C THR A 239 6.44 -1.15 9.83
N HIS A 240 6.04 -1.46 11.07
CA HIS A 240 4.65 -1.53 11.49
C HIS A 240 4.28 -0.21 12.18
N THR A 241 3.26 0.46 11.66
CA THR A 241 2.68 1.67 12.24
C THR A 241 1.30 1.30 12.77
N THR A 242 1.10 1.36 14.09
CA THR A 242 -0.20 1.14 14.71
C THR A 242 -1.16 2.30 14.43
N VAL A 243 -2.46 2.07 14.61
CA VAL A 243 -3.51 3.10 14.49
C VAL A 243 -3.26 4.38 15.31
N ASP A 244 -2.55 4.30 16.43
CA ASP A 244 -2.21 5.46 17.28
C ASP A 244 -0.93 6.20 16.83
N GLY A 245 -0.32 5.78 15.72
CA GLY A 245 0.90 6.34 15.16
C GLY A 245 2.19 5.83 15.79
N THR A 246 2.13 4.81 16.66
CA THR A 246 3.34 4.17 17.19
C THR A 246 4.00 3.35 16.08
N GLU A 247 5.27 3.62 15.80
CA GLU A 247 6.04 2.86 14.83
C GLU A 247 6.97 1.87 15.52
N VAL A 248 6.95 0.63 15.03
CA VAL A 248 7.90 -0.42 15.39
C VAL A 248 8.55 -0.92 14.11
N THR A 249 9.86 -0.73 14.00
CA THR A 249 10.66 -1.31 12.91
C THR A 249 11.32 -2.58 13.41
N PHE A 250 11.15 -3.66 12.67
CA PHE A 250 11.83 -4.93 12.92
C PHE A 250 12.66 -5.32 11.70
N ASP A 251 13.91 -5.69 11.96
CA ASP A 251 14.89 -6.06 10.96
C ASP A 251 14.90 -7.59 10.81
N THR A 252 14.62 -8.10 9.62
CA THR A 252 14.61 -9.55 9.38
C THR A 252 15.96 -10.09 8.91
N ASN A 253 16.94 -9.21 8.72
CA ASN A 253 18.24 -9.48 8.09
C ASN A 253 19.42 -9.60 9.06
N THR A 254 19.22 -9.56 10.37
CA THR A 254 20.35 -9.43 11.27
C THR A 254 21.06 -10.77 11.53
N THR A 255 21.92 -11.15 10.61
CA THR A 255 23.07 -11.98 10.94
C THR A 255 24.28 -11.42 10.20
N THR A 256 25.15 -10.71 10.92
CA THR A 256 26.44 -10.28 10.35
C THR A 256 27.42 -11.44 10.37
N PHE A 257 28.23 -11.55 9.32
CA PHE A 257 29.21 -12.63 9.13
C PHE A 257 30.62 -12.06 9.14
N ILE A 258 31.49 -12.61 9.98
CA ILE A 258 32.91 -12.25 10.05
C ILE A 258 33.75 -13.53 9.96
N TYR A 259 34.72 -13.53 9.03
CA TYR A 259 35.83 -14.48 9.04
C TYR A 259 36.98 -13.86 9.85
N ASN A 260 37.36 -14.50 10.97
CA ASN A 260 38.25 -13.87 11.96
C ASN A 260 39.75 -14.07 11.68
N ASP A 261 40.15 -14.43 10.45
CA ASP A 261 41.52 -14.77 10.01
C ASP A 261 42.25 -15.85 10.83
N ASN A 262 41.64 -16.36 11.91
CA ASN A 262 42.11 -17.47 12.74
C ASN A 262 41.42 -18.80 12.39
N GLY A 263 40.60 -18.83 11.33
CA GLY A 263 39.89 -20.03 10.87
C GLY A 263 38.55 -20.26 11.56
N THR A 264 38.09 -19.29 12.34
CA THR A 264 36.74 -19.28 12.94
C THR A 264 35.81 -18.36 12.16
N TYR A 265 34.52 -18.67 12.24
CA TYR A 265 33.44 -17.88 11.66
C TYR A 265 32.57 -17.34 12.79
N THR A 266 32.35 -16.03 12.85
CA THR A 266 31.43 -15.41 13.81
C THR A 266 30.18 -14.93 13.11
N PHE A 267 29.04 -15.35 13.63
CA PHE A 267 27.71 -14.88 13.26
C PHE A 267 27.18 -14.01 14.41
N THR A 268 26.75 -12.77 14.14
CA THR A 268 26.18 -11.89 15.17
C THR A 268 24.74 -11.56 14.81
N ASN A 269 23.78 -11.84 15.70
CA ASN A 269 22.37 -11.49 15.49
C ASN A 269 22.09 -10.00 15.79
N GLU A 270 20.84 -9.55 15.59
CA GLU A 270 20.34 -8.19 15.93
C GLU A 270 20.59 -7.78 17.38
N ASN A 271 20.49 -8.74 18.30
CA ASN A 271 20.63 -8.49 19.72
C ASN A 271 22.10 -8.38 20.16
N GLY A 272 23.04 -8.56 19.22
CA GLY A 272 24.48 -8.58 19.50
C GLY A 272 24.98 -9.92 20.05
N ASP A 273 24.14 -10.96 20.10
CA ASP A 273 24.57 -12.30 20.47
C ASP A 273 25.42 -12.89 19.34
N THR A 274 26.54 -13.51 19.72
CA THR A 274 27.47 -14.10 18.77
C THR A 274 27.47 -15.62 18.85
N LEU A 275 27.51 -16.27 17.67
CA LEU A 275 27.82 -17.69 17.51
C LEU A 275 29.15 -17.80 16.76
N THR A 276 30.19 -18.26 17.43
CA THR A 276 31.49 -18.55 16.81
C THR A 276 31.61 -20.05 16.52
N LEU A 277 31.79 -20.41 15.26
CA LEU A 277 32.11 -21.78 14.84
C LEU A 277 33.63 -21.90 14.67
N GLU A 278 34.22 -22.86 15.37
CA GLU A 278 35.65 -23.14 15.32
C GLU A 278 35.89 -24.54 14.72
N TYR A 279 36.57 -24.57 13.57
CA TYR A 279 37.05 -25.80 12.94
C TYR A 279 38.57 -25.76 12.83
N LEU A 280 39.24 -26.06 13.94
CA LEU A 280 40.69 -26.16 13.97
C LEU A 280 41.14 -27.61 13.77
N ALA A 281 42.16 -27.80 12.94
CA ALA A 281 42.88 -29.05 12.92
C ALA A 281 43.64 -29.21 14.25
N ASN A 282 43.32 -30.26 14.99
CA ASN A 282 43.78 -30.44 16.37
C ASN A 282 45.02 -31.36 16.49
N ASN A 283 45.47 -31.97 15.39
CA ASN A 283 46.49 -33.01 15.44
C ASN A 283 47.24 -33.10 14.11
N GLY A 284 48.57 -32.88 14.13
CA GLY A 284 49.45 -33.07 12.96
C GLY A 284 49.31 -32.05 11.82
N ILE A 285 48.52 -31.01 12.02
CA ILE A 285 48.40 -29.85 11.13
C ILE A 285 48.56 -28.61 11.99
N THR A 286 49.42 -27.69 11.56
CA THR A 286 49.63 -26.41 12.22
C THR A 286 49.12 -25.29 11.33
N LYS A 287 48.46 -24.29 11.91
CA LYS A 287 48.14 -23.04 11.23
C LYS A 287 49.35 -22.10 11.25
N ASN A 288 49.71 -21.55 10.10
CA ASN A 288 50.75 -20.55 9.95
C ASN A 288 50.20 -19.37 9.15
N GLU A 289 49.96 -18.25 9.83
CA GLU A 289 49.25 -17.08 9.28
C GLU A 289 47.95 -17.52 8.58
N ASP A 290 47.83 -17.29 7.28
CA ASP A 290 46.63 -17.63 6.50
C ASP A 290 46.65 -19.05 5.91
N THR A 291 47.65 -19.86 6.23
CA THR A 291 47.84 -21.20 5.64
C THR A 291 47.79 -22.32 6.67
N PHE A 292 47.39 -23.51 6.23
CA PHE A 292 47.52 -24.74 6.99
C PHE A 292 48.68 -25.56 6.42
N GLN A 293 49.57 -26.02 7.28
CA GLN A 293 50.73 -26.83 6.91
C GLN A 293 50.72 -28.18 7.62
N LEU A 294 51.17 -29.23 6.94
CA LEU A 294 51.47 -30.51 7.58
C LEU A 294 52.63 -30.30 8.56
N GLY A 295 52.46 -30.76 9.80
CA GLY A 295 53.44 -30.56 10.86
C GLY A 295 52.80 -30.16 12.19
N GLY A 296 53.64 -29.93 13.21
CA GLY A 296 53.20 -29.74 14.59
C GLY A 296 53.17 -31.04 15.40
N ASP A 297 52.81 -30.93 16.66
CA ASP A 297 52.76 -32.07 17.56
C ASP A 297 51.58 -33.00 17.21
N LEU A 298 51.83 -34.30 17.28
CA LEU A 298 50.77 -35.30 17.34
C LEU A 298 50.38 -35.48 18.80
N ILE A 299 49.16 -35.13 19.14
CA ILE A 299 48.60 -35.28 20.49
C ILE A 299 47.86 -36.63 20.67
N GLN A 300 47.66 -37.35 19.57
CA GLN A 300 47.09 -38.70 19.56
C GLN A 300 47.67 -39.54 18.39
N PRO A 301 47.61 -40.88 18.48
CA PRO A 301 47.99 -41.75 17.36
C PRO A 301 47.26 -41.36 16.07
N THR A 302 47.99 -41.33 14.96
CA THR A 302 47.47 -40.88 13.65
C THR A 302 47.70 -41.97 12.61
N THR A 303 46.70 -42.21 11.77
CA THR A 303 46.75 -43.20 10.69
C THR A 303 46.37 -42.56 9.38
N ILE A 304 47.24 -42.67 8.36
CA ILE A 304 46.90 -42.36 6.98
C ILE A 304 46.54 -43.69 6.30
N THR A 305 45.26 -43.88 5.98
CA THR A 305 44.79 -45.10 5.31
C THR A 305 44.87 -44.91 3.80
N THR A 306 45.62 -45.77 3.12
CA THR A 306 45.77 -45.76 1.66
C THR A 306 44.97 -46.90 1.03
N THR A 307 44.86 -46.88 -0.30
CA THR A 307 44.31 -47.96 -1.12
C THR A 307 45.23 -48.24 -2.29
N ALA A 308 44.94 -49.27 -3.09
CA ALA A 308 45.73 -49.56 -4.30
C ALA A 308 45.70 -48.42 -5.34
N THR A 309 44.64 -47.61 -5.37
CA THR A 309 44.51 -46.45 -6.26
C THR A 309 44.97 -45.16 -5.59
N ASN A 310 44.60 -44.95 -4.32
CA ASN A 310 44.97 -43.78 -3.55
C ASN A 310 46.17 -44.11 -2.64
N THR A 311 47.37 -43.99 -3.20
CA THR A 311 48.64 -44.26 -2.51
C THR A 311 49.22 -43.00 -1.85
N LEU A 312 50.10 -43.17 -0.85
CA LEU A 312 50.91 -42.09 -0.30
C LEU A 312 52.30 -42.11 -0.97
N ALA A 313 52.59 -41.11 -1.79
CA ALA A 313 53.91 -40.90 -2.40
C ALA A 313 54.58 -39.67 -1.78
N ILE A 314 55.86 -39.77 -1.43
CA ILE A 314 56.71 -38.63 -1.08
C ILE A 314 57.72 -38.49 -2.22
N GLU A 315 57.46 -37.57 -3.14
CA GLU A 315 58.29 -37.35 -4.32
C GLU A 315 59.40 -36.34 -4.06
N GLY A 316 60.47 -36.40 -4.85
CA GLY A 316 61.59 -35.45 -4.75
C GLY A 316 62.49 -35.64 -3.53
N LEU A 317 62.49 -36.83 -2.91
CA LEU A 317 63.40 -37.17 -1.83
C LEU A 317 64.86 -37.04 -2.28
N GLN A 318 65.69 -36.46 -1.41
CA GLN A 318 67.14 -36.37 -1.63
C GLN A 318 67.81 -37.68 -1.21
N GLU A 319 68.92 -38.01 -1.88
CA GLU A 319 69.78 -39.13 -1.46
C GLU A 319 70.39 -38.84 -0.09
N GLY A 320 70.36 -39.83 0.79
CA GLY A 320 70.94 -39.77 2.14
C GLY A 320 72.06 -40.81 2.28
N GLU A 321 73.03 -40.52 3.15
CA GLU A 321 74.21 -41.35 3.38
C GLU A 321 74.32 -41.78 4.85
N SER A 322 74.75 -43.02 5.06
CA SER A 322 75.07 -43.51 6.40
C SER A 322 76.46 -43.00 6.83
N PRO A 323 76.66 -42.58 8.10
CA PRO A 323 75.76 -42.70 9.24
C PRO A 323 74.92 -41.44 9.53
N GLY A 324 74.90 -40.45 8.63
CA GLY A 324 74.24 -39.17 8.86
C GLY A 324 72.71 -39.22 8.76
N ASN A 325 72.16 -40.23 8.11
CA ASN A 325 70.73 -40.40 7.88
C ASN A 325 70.20 -41.70 8.50
N ASP A 326 69.01 -41.62 9.11
CA ASP A 326 68.28 -42.78 9.60
C ASP A 326 67.52 -43.46 8.45
N ILE A 327 67.37 -44.79 8.56
CA ILE A 327 66.47 -45.54 7.67
C ILE A 327 65.08 -45.56 8.32
N VAL A 328 64.06 -45.19 7.54
CA VAL A 328 62.67 -45.31 7.96
C VAL A 328 62.10 -46.63 7.44
N VAL A 329 61.57 -47.43 8.36
CA VAL A 329 60.86 -48.68 8.09
C VAL A 329 59.46 -48.61 8.68
N MET A 330 58.62 -49.57 8.36
CA MET A 330 57.29 -49.72 8.93
C MET A 330 57.21 -51.05 9.69
N ASP A 331 56.58 -51.06 10.86
CA ASP A 331 56.31 -52.31 11.57
C ASP A 331 55.04 -53.01 11.06
N ALA A 332 54.75 -54.19 11.63
CA ALA A 332 53.59 -54.99 11.26
C ALA A 332 52.23 -54.31 11.54
N GLN A 333 52.21 -53.24 12.35
CA GLN A 333 51.01 -52.45 12.65
C GLN A 333 50.89 -51.20 11.76
N GLY A 334 51.84 -50.97 10.85
CA GLY A 334 51.83 -49.81 9.97
C GLY A 334 52.52 -48.56 10.55
N ILE A 335 53.20 -48.68 11.71
CA ILE A 335 53.84 -47.54 12.36
C ILE A 335 55.25 -47.34 11.81
N LEU A 336 55.57 -46.11 11.42
CA LEU A 336 56.91 -45.75 10.96
C LEU A 336 57.91 -45.76 12.13
N LYS A 337 59.06 -46.39 11.91
CA LYS A 337 60.16 -46.51 12.86
C LYS A 337 61.47 -46.15 12.19
N LYS A 338 62.43 -45.70 12.99
CA LYS A 338 63.80 -45.50 12.58
C LYS A 338 64.63 -46.72 12.95
N VAL A 339 65.46 -47.19 12.01
CA VAL A 339 66.45 -48.23 12.27
C VAL A 339 67.84 -47.71 11.91
N LYS A 340 68.83 -48.12 12.71
CA LYS A 340 70.23 -47.67 12.54
C LYS A 340 70.95 -48.35 11.37
N ALA A 341 70.44 -49.50 10.93
CA ALA A 341 71.02 -50.27 9.83
C ALA A 341 69.91 -51.06 9.13
N ALA A 342 70.04 -51.21 7.82
CA ALA A 342 69.34 -52.24 7.07
C ALA A 342 70.17 -53.52 7.08
N MET A 343 69.51 -54.68 6.97
CA MET A 343 70.24 -55.91 6.71
C MET A 343 70.95 -55.82 5.35
N PRO A 344 72.19 -56.31 5.24
CA PRO A 344 72.86 -56.34 3.95
C PRO A 344 72.13 -57.32 3.02
N LYS A 345 72.08 -57.01 1.72
CA LYS A 345 71.47 -57.92 0.72
C LYS A 345 72.16 -59.27 0.65
N PHE A 346 73.43 -59.34 1.05
CA PHE A 346 74.17 -60.59 1.18
C PHE A 346 75.22 -60.46 2.27
N PHE A 347 75.65 -61.58 2.82
CA PHE A 347 76.76 -61.68 3.76
C PHE A 347 77.56 -62.96 3.51
N TYR A 348 78.83 -62.95 3.89
CA TYR A 348 79.63 -64.17 3.85
C TYR A 348 79.19 -65.11 4.97
N MET A 349 79.10 -66.39 4.65
CA MET A 349 78.90 -67.43 5.66
C MET A 349 80.03 -67.37 6.70
N PRO A 350 79.76 -67.61 8.00
CA PRO A 350 80.85 -67.79 8.96
C PRO A 350 81.80 -68.90 8.51
N SER A 351 83.08 -68.72 8.82
CA SER A 351 84.11 -69.72 8.49
C SER A 351 83.76 -71.06 9.11
N ILE A 352 83.82 -72.12 8.30
CA ILE A 352 83.61 -73.50 8.73
C ILE A 352 84.76 -74.38 8.25
N LEU A 353 84.94 -75.52 8.92
CA LEU A 353 85.74 -76.62 8.38
C LEU A 353 84.96 -77.27 7.24
N VAL A 354 85.59 -77.41 6.08
CA VAL A 354 85.11 -78.26 4.98
C VAL A 354 85.99 -79.52 4.97
N PRO A 355 85.52 -80.67 5.47
CA PRO A 355 86.33 -81.89 5.57
C PRO A 355 86.90 -82.33 4.22
N THR A 356 88.21 -82.52 4.15
CA THR A 356 88.90 -83.10 3.00
C THR A 356 89.20 -84.59 3.17
N SER A 357 89.00 -85.15 4.37
CA SER A 357 89.11 -86.59 4.66
C SER A 357 87.99 -87.04 5.61
N PRO A 358 87.53 -88.31 5.55
CA PRO A 358 86.54 -88.85 6.50
C PRO A 358 86.89 -88.65 7.98
N ASP A 359 88.18 -88.65 8.35
CA ASP A 359 88.63 -88.47 9.74
C ASP A 359 88.43 -87.05 10.28
N GLN A 360 88.14 -86.08 9.41
CA GLN A 360 87.90 -84.68 9.77
C GLN A 360 86.42 -84.38 10.00
N VAL A 361 85.53 -85.33 9.69
CA VAL A 361 84.09 -85.13 9.79
C VAL A 361 83.67 -85.11 11.27
N PRO A 362 83.00 -84.04 11.74
CA PRO A 362 82.48 -84.00 13.10
C PRO A 362 81.51 -85.15 13.40
N ALA A 363 81.41 -85.52 14.67
CA ALA A 363 80.53 -86.61 15.09
C ALA A 363 79.06 -86.30 14.76
N GLY A 364 78.43 -87.18 13.98
CA GLY A 364 77.02 -87.04 13.56
C GLY A 364 76.83 -86.41 12.18
N GLU A 365 77.90 -86.02 11.49
CA GLU A 365 77.86 -85.49 10.12
C GLU A 365 78.31 -86.53 9.09
N THR A 366 77.98 -86.30 7.82
CA THR A 366 78.30 -87.18 6.69
C THR A 366 79.45 -86.57 5.87
N TYR A 367 80.47 -87.37 5.53
CA TYR A 367 81.55 -86.90 4.66
C TYR A 367 81.02 -86.50 3.28
N GLY A 368 81.43 -85.33 2.78
CA GLY A 368 80.98 -84.79 1.49
C GLY A 368 79.63 -84.09 1.52
N GLU A 369 79.00 -83.96 2.69
CA GLU A 369 77.73 -83.25 2.89
C GLU A 369 77.85 -82.27 4.06
N ILE A 370 77.48 -81.00 3.85
CA ILE A 370 77.48 -79.98 4.89
C ILE A 370 76.15 -79.23 4.87
N ASP A 371 75.42 -79.25 5.98
CA ASP A 371 74.29 -78.35 6.20
C ASP A 371 74.82 -76.94 6.56
N LEU A 372 74.92 -76.07 5.55
CA LEU A 372 75.44 -74.72 5.72
C LEU A 372 74.55 -73.87 6.62
N TYR A 373 73.24 -74.12 6.60
CA TYR A 373 72.31 -73.38 7.45
C TYR A 373 72.48 -73.74 8.92
N GLN A 374 72.60 -75.04 9.22
CA GLN A 374 72.89 -75.51 10.57
C GLN A 374 74.20 -74.90 11.09
N LYS A 375 75.26 -74.91 10.27
CA LYS A 375 76.54 -74.29 10.65
C LYS A 375 76.44 -72.79 10.91
N TYR A 376 75.64 -72.07 10.13
CA TYR A 376 75.36 -70.66 10.37
C TYR A 376 74.63 -70.44 11.70
N GLN A 377 73.60 -71.23 11.98
CA GLN A 377 72.89 -71.16 13.27
C GLN A 377 73.83 -71.45 14.44
N GLU A 378 74.64 -72.50 14.36
CA GLU A 378 75.59 -72.89 15.41
C GLU A 378 76.58 -71.77 15.77
N GLN A 379 76.93 -70.88 14.84
CA GLN A 379 77.86 -69.78 15.12
C GLN A 379 77.18 -68.46 15.47
N PHE A 380 75.98 -68.17 14.93
CA PHE A 380 75.31 -66.88 15.12
C PHE A 380 74.21 -66.91 16.20
N GLY A 381 73.38 -67.95 16.28
CA GLY A 381 72.15 -67.93 17.10
C GLY A 381 71.66 -69.28 17.66
N GLY A 382 72.51 -70.30 17.71
CA GLY A 382 72.17 -71.64 18.20
C GLY A 382 72.05 -71.73 19.73
N THR A 383 71.50 -72.85 20.21
CA THR A 383 71.42 -73.18 21.65
C THR A 383 72.81 -73.49 22.21
N GLY A 384 73.47 -72.51 22.83
CA GLY A 384 74.79 -72.63 23.44
C GLY A 384 75.41 -71.27 23.79
N SER A 385 76.65 -71.25 24.28
CA SER A 385 77.43 -70.03 24.53
C SER A 385 78.00 -69.45 23.22
N VAL A 386 77.13 -69.10 22.28
CA VAL A 386 77.52 -68.51 20.98
C VAL A 386 76.96 -67.08 20.83
N PRO A 387 77.73 -66.13 20.26
CA PRO A 387 79.13 -66.22 19.87
C PRO A 387 80.06 -66.60 21.03
N LEU A 388 81.13 -67.36 20.75
CA LEU A 388 82.02 -67.93 21.77
C LEU A 388 82.67 -66.88 22.67
N VAL A 389 82.89 -65.68 22.12
CA VAL A 389 83.42 -64.52 22.84
C VAL A 389 82.68 -63.28 22.37
N THR A 390 82.21 -62.47 23.31
CA THR A 390 81.63 -61.15 23.06
C THR A 390 82.42 -60.09 23.82
N ASN A 391 82.38 -58.84 23.36
CA ASN A 391 82.85 -57.74 24.20
C ASN A 391 81.97 -57.63 25.47
N SER A 392 82.53 -57.11 26.56
CA SER A 392 81.90 -57.17 27.89
C SER A 392 80.50 -56.56 27.96
N SER A 393 80.18 -55.58 27.10
CA SER A 393 78.87 -54.93 27.04
C SER A 393 77.78 -55.75 26.32
N ASN A 394 78.13 -56.84 25.66
CA ASN A 394 77.21 -57.72 24.91
C ASN A 394 77.21 -59.17 25.43
N ALA A 395 77.70 -59.39 26.66
CA ALA A 395 77.73 -60.71 27.26
C ALA A 395 76.33 -61.35 27.29
N GLY A 396 76.18 -62.51 26.65
CA GLY A 396 74.92 -63.26 26.58
C GLY A 396 74.00 -62.90 25.41
N ASN A 397 74.38 -61.95 24.54
CA ASN A 397 73.64 -61.64 23.32
C ASN A 397 74.10 -62.53 22.15
N THR A 398 73.17 -62.96 21.30
CA THR A 398 73.44 -63.66 20.03
C THR A 398 73.53 -62.69 18.86
N LEU A 399 74.10 -63.14 17.74
CA LEU A 399 73.98 -62.42 16.47
C LEU A 399 72.61 -62.72 15.82
N PRO A 400 72.07 -61.80 15.00
CA PRO A 400 70.84 -62.07 14.27
C PRO A 400 71.00 -63.27 13.32
N VAL A 401 70.03 -64.18 13.37
CA VAL A 401 69.93 -65.34 12.47
C VAL A 401 68.68 -65.20 11.61
N LEU A 402 68.84 -65.31 10.30
CA LEU A 402 67.72 -65.41 9.36
C LEU A 402 67.21 -66.85 9.26
N PRO A 403 65.91 -67.08 9.03
CA PRO A 403 65.40 -68.41 8.75
C PRO A 403 65.92 -68.90 7.38
N ALA A 404 66.15 -70.21 7.22
CA ALA A 404 66.62 -70.78 5.95
C ALA A 404 65.71 -70.41 4.76
N THR A 405 64.41 -70.23 5.01
CA THR A 405 63.43 -69.83 4.00
C THR A 405 63.70 -68.45 3.41
N GLU A 406 64.41 -67.57 4.12
CA GLU A 406 64.77 -66.20 3.70
C GLU A 406 66.18 -66.11 3.08
N LEU A 407 66.86 -67.25 2.88
CA LEU A 407 68.22 -67.28 2.36
C LEU A 407 68.32 -68.00 1.01
N ASN A 408 69.19 -67.49 0.14
CA ASN A 408 69.77 -68.22 -0.98
C ASN A 408 71.25 -68.47 -0.71
N TYR A 409 71.78 -69.61 -1.16
CA TYR A 409 73.13 -70.07 -0.87
C TYR A 409 73.97 -70.13 -2.15
N TYR A 410 75.15 -69.51 -2.12
CA TYR A 410 76.05 -69.46 -3.26
C TYR A 410 77.46 -69.86 -2.85
N VAL A 411 78.08 -70.77 -3.61
CA VAL A 411 79.54 -70.93 -3.62
C VAL A 411 80.08 -70.04 -4.73
N THR A 412 80.72 -68.93 -4.35
CA THR A 412 81.26 -67.96 -5.30
C THR A 412 82.66 -68.33 -5.78
N TRP A 413 83.36 -69.18 -5.01
CA TRP A 413 84.64 -69.76 -5.39
C TRP A 413 84.92 -71.03 -4.60
N TYR A 414 85.59 -72.00 -5.22
CA TYR A 414 86.21 -73.14 -4.54
C TYR A 414 87.43 -73.62 -5.33
N ASP A 415 88.33 -74.33 -4.67
CA ASP A 415 89.48 -74.95 -5.33
C ASP A 415 89.03 -76.16 -6.16
N THR A 416 88.86 -75.96 -7.47
CA THR A 416 88.45 -77.01 -8.42
C THR A 416 89.48 -78.12 -8.62
N SER A 417 90.70 -77.96 -8.11
CA SER A 417 91.69 -79.05 -8.12
C SER A 417 91.51 -80.01 -6.96
N VAL A 418 90.82 -79.59 -5.89
CA VAL A 418 90.60 -80.40 -4.68
C VAL A 418 89.15 -80.89 -4.61
N PHE A 419 88.18 -80.03 -4.95
CA PHE A 419 86.77 -80.34 -4.84
C PHE A 419 86.13 -80.55 -6.22
N SER A 420 85.23 -81.53 -6.30
CA SER A 420 84.42 -81.84 -7.48
C SER A 420 82.97 -82.11 -7.07
N ASP A 421 82.06 -82.21 -8.05
CA ASP A 421 80.62 -82.46 -7.83
C ASP A 421 79.95 -81.47 -6.85
N VAL A 422 80.47 -80.24 -6.77
CA VAL A 422 79.97 -79.22 -5.86
C VAL A 422 78.56 -78.79 -6.26
N SER A 423 77.60 -78.98 -5.36
CA SER A 423 76.21 -78.57 -5.54
C SER A 423 75.59 -78.11 -4.22
N ILE A 424 74.59 -77.24 -4.28
CA ILE A 424 73.90 -76.72 -3.09
C ILE A 424 72.40 -76.82 -3.32
N SER A 425 71.68 -77.33 -2.32
CA SER A 425 70.22 -77.40 -2.33
C SER A 425 69.57 -76.10 -1.86
N ASP A 426 68.27 -75.93 -2.14
CA ASP A 426 67.46 -74.80 -1.67
C ASP A 426 67.38 -74.69 -0.13
N THR A 427 67.67 -75.79 0.57
CA THR A 427 67.71 -75.83 2.05
C THR A 427 69.12 -75.59 2.61
N GLY A 428 70.10 -75.27 1.76
CA GLY A 428 71.47 -74.94 2.19
C GLY A 428 72.36 -76.15 2.46
N VAL A 429 71.99 -77.34 2.00
CA VAL A 429 72.87 -78.52 2.06
C VAL A 429 73.82 -78.50 0.87
N LEU A 430 75.12 -78.33 1.17
CA LEU A 430 76.24 -78.40 0.23
C LEU A 430 76.69 -79.86 0.10
N ASN A 431 76.77 -80.36 -1.13
CA ASN A 431 77.37 -81.64 -1.46
C ASN A 431 78.66 -81.42 -2.25
N TYR A 432 79.68 -82.22 -1.99
CA TYR A 432 80.97 -82.19 -2.70
C TYR A 432 81.70 -83.54 -2.61
N SER A 433 82.61 -83.75 -3.55
CA SER A 433 83.58 -84.83 -3.57
C SER A 433 84.99 -84.26 -3.45
N VAL A 434 85.93 -85.00 -2.85
CA VAL A 434 87.35 -84.62 -2.77
C VAL A 434 88.16 -85.53 -3.68
N ASP A 435 88.98 -84.95 -4.55
CA ASP A 435 89.89 -85.73 -5.38
C ASP A 435 91.02 -86.31 -4.51
N GLY A 436 91.04 -87.64 -4.38
CA GLY A 436 91.99 -88.37 -3.54
C GLY A 436 93.45 -88.30 -4.02
N SER A 437 93.71 -87.70 -5.18
CA SER A 437 95.06 -87.47 -5.71
C SER A 437 95.60 -86.04 -5.47
N SER A 438 94.79 -85.16 -4.89
CA SER A 438 95.12 -83.75 -4.73
C SER A 438 95.85 -83.44 -3.43
N GLU A 439 96.86 -82.57 -3.51
CA GLU A 439 97.56 -82.03 -2.34
C GLU A 439 96.67 -80.97 -1.66
N VAL A 440 96.03 -81.34 -0.55
CA VAL A 440 95.26 -80.41 0.27
C VAL A 440 96.23 -79.46 0.98
N THR A 441 96.10 -78.16 0.75
CA THR A 441 96.92 -77.13 1.38
C THR A 441 96.05 -76.10 2.10
N GLU A 442 96.67 -75.15 2.78
CA GLU A 442 95.97 -74.00 3.39
C GLU A 442 95.21 -73.14 2.36
N SER A 443 95.43 -73.34 1.06
CA SER A 443 94.70 -72.67 -0.03
C SER A 443 93.41 -73.38 -0.46
N SER A 444 93.12 -74.56 0.09
CA SER A 444 91.96 -75.38 -0.27
C SER A 444 90.73 -74.98 0.56
N PHE A 445 90.09 -73.87 0.22
CA PHE A 445 88.86 -73.37 0.88
C PHE A 445 87.71 -73.13 -0.11
N MET A 446 86.52 -72.80 0.42
CA MET A 446 85.36 -72.36 -0.36
C MET A 446 84.90 -71.00 0.12
N ASN A 447 84.56 -70.10 -0.81
CA ASN A 447 83.86 -68.85 -0.51
C ASN A 447 82.36 -69.07 -0.66
N ILE A 448 81.66 -68.93 0.46
CA ILE A 448 80.22 -69.14 0.53
C ILE A 448 79.55 -67.83 0.93
N VAL A 449 78.54 -67.43 0.14
CA VAL A 449 77.77 -66.20 0.32
C VAL A 449 76.31 -66.56 0.50
N PHE A 450 75.69 -65.97 1.51
CA PHE A 450 74.25 -66.04 1.75
C PHE A 450 73.62 -64.74 1.26
N GLU A 451 72.68 -64.84 0.33
CA GLU A 451 71.85 -63.71 -0.09
C GLU A 451 70.54 -63.72 0.69
N VAL A 452 70.10 -62.55 1.11
CA VAL A 452 68.81 -62.33 1.78
C VAL A 452 67.75 -62.11 0.71
N LYS A 453 66.68 -62.92 0.74
CA LYS A 453 65.59 -62.90 -0.25
C LYS A 453 64.73 -61.64 -0.23
#